data_AF-A0A820ND31-F1
#
_entry.id   AF-A0A820ND31-F1
#
_cell.length_a   1.000
_cell.length_b   1.000
_cell.length_c   1.000
_cell.angle_alpha   90.00
_cell.angle_beta   90.00
_cell.angle_gamma   90.00
#
_symmetry.space_group_name_H-M   'P 1'
#
loop_
_entity.id
_entity.type
_entity.pdbx_description
1 polymer ?
#
loop_
_entity_poly.entity_id
_entity_poly.type
_entity_poly.pdbx_seq_one_letter_code
_entity_poly.pdbx_strand_id
1 'polypeptide(L)'
;MLLKILQILLLTSVMTAGMLPEEKAQLRSQVIDMFKHGFGSYMKYAFPADELMPLSCKGRYRGSEPSRGDIDDALGNFSLTLVDSLDTLAVLGMFDEFECAVRQVVQHVSFDRDVIVSVFETNIRMIGGLLGGHISAKYINSRHPVRLSWYRDELLVLAHDLAIRLLPAFNTSSGLPLPRVNLRHGIDLTLSKSERERFTCTACAGTLILEWATLSRLTGNYLFEQYADRAMSYLWDRRHRQSNLMGTILNVHSGDWIVRESGIGAGIDSYYEYLFKAYVLLG
;
A
#
# COMPACT_ATOMS: atom_id res chain seq x y z
N MET A 1 -35.95 21.42 41.26
CA MET A 1 -35.93 20.34 40.24
C MET A 1 -34.55 20.22 39.58
N LEU A 2 -33.91 21.33 39.18
CA LEU A 2 -32.55 21.33 38.58
C LEU A 2 -31.43 20.78 39.48
N LEU A 3 -31.44 21.01 40.79
CA LEU A 3 -30.41 20.46 41.70
C LEU A 3 -30.42 18.92 41.80
N LYS A 4 -31.59 18.28 41.65
CA LYS A 4 -31.70 16.81 41.68
C LYS A 4 -31.19 16.17 40.39
N ILE A 5 -31.27 16.88 39.26
CA ILE A 5 -30.77 16.40 37.96
C ILE A 5 -29.22 16.46 37.93
N LEU A 6 -28.62 17.50 38.50
CA LEU A 6 -27.15 17.62 38.58
C LEU A 6 -26.52 16.52 39.48
N GLN A 7 -27.23 16.11 40.53
CA GLN A 7 -26.78 15.06 41.44
C GLN A 7 -26.83 13.66 40.79
N ILE A 8 -27.77 13.43 39.86
CA ILE A 8 -27.86 12.18 39.09
C ILE A 8 -26.75 12.10 38.04
N LEU A 9 -26.34 13.22 37.44
CA LEU A 9 -25.23 13.30 36.48
C LEU A 9 -23.85 13.13 37.12
N LEU A 10 -23.68 13.48 38.39
CA LEU A 10 -22.42 13.28 39.13
C LEU A 10 -22.25 11.84 39.65
N LEU A 11 -23.34 11.06 39.76
CA LEU A 11 -23.31 9.66 40.23
C LEU A 11 -23.18 8.63 39.11
N THR A 12 -23.21 9.04 37.84
CA THR A 12 -23.09 8.16 36.67
C THR A 12 -21.90 8.50 35.78
N SER A 13 -20.88 9.16 36.36
CA SER A 13 -19.51 9.06 35.85
C SER A 13 -19.04 7.62 36.09
N VAL A 14 -19.52 6.68 35.28
CA VAL A 14 -18.82 5.42 35.06
C VAL A 14 -17.48 5.87 34.48
N MET A 15 -16.46 5.96 35.33
CA MET A 15 -15.10 6.02 34.84
C MET A 15 -14.95 4.76 34.00
N THR A 16 -14.91 4.92 32.68
CA THR A 16 -14.55 3.82 31.79
C THR A 16 -13.15 3.41 32.21
N ALA A 17 -13.07 2.34 33.00
CA ALA A 17 -11.80 1.78 33.43
C ALA A 17 -11.07 1.41 32.14
N GLY A 18 -9.99 2.14 31.84
CA GLY A 18 -9.12 1.78 30.73
C GLY A 18 -8.57 0.38 30.96
N MET A 19 -8.39 -0.36 29.88
CA MET A 19 -7.85 -1.72 29.92
C MET A 19 -6.57 -1.80 30.76
N LEU A 20 -6.51 -2.79 31.65
CA LEU A 20 -5.39 -3.00 32.56
C LEU A 20 -4.12 -3.35 31.76
N PRO A 21 -2.91 -3.03 32.27
CA PRO A 21 -1.66 -3.39 31.61
C PRO A 21 -1.53 -4.89 31.31
N GLU A 22 -2.02 -5.75 32.20
CA GLU A 22 -2.02 -7.20 32.02
C GLU A 22 -2.94 -7.65 30.89
N GLU A 23 -4.17 -7.10 30.83
CA GLU A 23 -5.11 -7.36 29.73
C GLU A 23 -4.52 -6.91 28.38
N LYS A 24 -3.88 -5.73 28.33
CA LYS A 24 -3.17 -5.25 27.13
C LYS A 24 -2.06 -6.21 26.71
N ALA A 25 -1.29 -6.73 27.66
CA ALA A 25 -0.22 -7.68 27.38
C ALA A 25 -0.78 -9.03 26.87
N GLN A 26 -1.88 -9.51 27.45
CA GLN A 26 -2.55 -10.73 27.01
C GLN A 26 -3.09 -10.59 25.58
N LEU A 27 -3.79 -9.49 25.28
CA LEU A 27 -4.30 -9.23 23.93
C LEU A 27 -3.17 -9.05 22.91
N ARG A 28 -2.07 -8.39 23.29
CA ARG A 28 -0.87 -8.31 22.44
C ARG A 28 -0.33 -9.70 22.11
N SER A 29 -0.27 -10.62 23.08
CA SER A 29 0.16 -12.00 22.83
C SER A 29 -0.78 -12.72 21.88
N GLN A 30 -2.10 -12.56 22.04
CA GLN A 30 -3.09 -13.16 21.16
C GLN A 30 -2.95 -12.66 19.71
N VAL A 31 -2.68 -11.36 19.51
CA VAL A 31 -2.42 -10.81 18.17
C VAL A 31 -1.17 -11.43 17.54
N ILE A 32 -0.10 -11.67 18.32
CA ILE A 32 1.10 -12.36 17.83
C ILE A 32 0.76 -13.80 17.41
N ASP A 33 -0.04 -14.53 18.19
CA ASP A 33 -0.44 -15.90 17.86
C ASP A 33 -1.32 -15.95 16.59
N MET A 34 -2.23 -14.99 16.43
CA MET A 34 -3.04 -14.84 15.21
C MET A 34 -2.17 -14.57 13.98
N PHE A 35 -1.19 -13.68 14.10
CA PHE A 35 -0.26 -13.40 13.00
C PHE A 35 0.58 -14.63 12.65
N LYS A 36 1.13 -15.33 13.64
CA LYS A 36 1.86 -16.60 13.43
C LYS A 36 1.01 -17.65 12.74
N HIS A 37 -0.26 -17.76 13.11
CA HIS A 37 -1.20 -18.68 12.45
C HIS A 37 -1.39 -18.31 10.97
N GLY A 38 -1.68 -17.04 10.67
CA GLY A 38 -1.89 -16.56 9.31
C GLY A 38 -0.64 -16.64 8.43
N PHE A 39 0.44 -15.99 8.85
CA PHE A 39 1.71 -15.94 8.12
C PHE A 39 2.34 -17.33 7.98
N GLY A 40 2.35 -18.13 9.06
CA GLY A 40 2.85 -19.50 9.01
C GLY A 40 2.05 -20.40 8.05
N SER A 41 0.72 -20.23 8.00
CA SER A 41 -0.12 -20.96 7.04
C SER A 41 0.14 -20.51 5.61
N TYR A 42 0.33 -19.21 5.36
CA TYR A 42 0.73 -18.70 4.05
C TYR A 42 2.07 -19.32 3.60
N MET A 43 3.09 -19.28 4.45
CA MET A 43 4.40 -19.85 4.15
C MET A 43 4.34 -21.36 3.88
N LYS A 44 3.43 -22.08 4.55
CA LYS A 44 3.28 -23.53 4.40
C LYS A 44 2.49 -23.95 3.16
N TYR A 45 1.42 -23.23 2.82
CA TYR A 45 0.42 -23.70 1.85
C TYR A 45 0.31 -22.85 0.59
N ALA A 46 0.81 -21.61 0.61
CA ALA A 46 0.59 -20.65 -0.45
C ALA A 46 1.88 -20.10 -1.06
N PHE A 47 2.95 -19.91 -0.30
CA PHE A 47 4.22 -19.43 -0.84
C PHE A 47 4.67 -20.28 -2.05
N PRO A 48 5.04 -19.68 -3.20
CA PRO A 48 5.27 -18.25 -3.47
C PRO A 48 4.09 -17.46 -4.06
N ALA A 49 2.85 -17.97 -3.99
CA ALA A 49 1.66 -17.28 -4.49
C ALA A 49 1.43 -15.91 -3.81
N ASP A 50 0.60 -15.08 -4.43
CA ASP A 50 0.31 -13.74 -3.90
C ASP A 50 -0.56 -13.79 -2.64
N GLU A 51 -1.50 -14.72 -2.57
CA GLU A 51 -2.41 -14.89 -1.42
C GLU A 51 -2.60 -16.36 -1.06
N LEU A 52 -2.99 -16.60 0.20
CA LEU A 52 -3.50 -17.89 0.66
C LEU A 52 -5.02 -17.94 0.44
N MET A 53 -5.53 -19.07 -0.09
CA MET A 53 -6.95 -19.43 0.00
C MET A 53 -7.15 -20.33 1.24
N PRO A 54 -7.53 -19.79 2.40
CA PRO A 54 -7.39 -20.48 3.68
C PRO A 54 -8.32 -21.69 3.85
N LEU A 55 -9.49 -21.68 3.18
CA LEU A 55 -10.44 -22.81 3.25
C LEU A 55 -9.99 -24.02 2.44
N SER A 56 -9.21 -23.81 1.38
CA SER A 56 -8.74 -24.87 0.49
C SER A 56 -7.24 -25.15 0.64
N CYS A 57 -6.55 -24.42 1.53
CA CYS A 57 -5.11 -24.55 1.80
C CYS A 57 -4.26 -24.56 0.51
N LYS A 58 -4.55 -23.65 -0.42
CA LYS A 58 -3.78 -23.47 -1.66
C LYS A 58 -3.43 -22.01 -1.90
N GLY A 59 -2.32 -21.77 -2.60
CA GLY A 59 -1.94 -20.44 -3.08
C GLY A 59 -2.84 -19.94 -4.21
N ARG A 60 -3.11 -18.64 -4.23
CA ARG A 60 -3.80 -17.94 -5.33
C ARG A 60 -2.80 -17.25 -6.24
N TYR A 61 -2.78 -17.68 -7.50
CA TYR A 61 -2.03 -17.02 -8.57
C TYR A 61 -3.01 -16.26 -9.48
N ARG A 62 -2.55 -15.17 -10.10
CA ARG A 62 -3.30 -14.43 -11.11
C ARG A 62 -3.69 -15.39 -12.24
N GLY A 63 -4.99 -15.49 -12.50
CA GLY A 63 -5.56 -16.33 -13.55
C GLY A 63 -5.72 -17.82 -13.22
N SER A 64 -5.33 -18.29 -12.03
CA SER A 64 -5.51 -19.70 -11.65
C SER A 64 -6.93 -20.04 -11.16
N GLU A 65 -7.71 -19.03 -10.80
CA GLU A 65 -9.06 -19.16 -10.24
C GLU A 65 -10.01 -18.19 -10.93
N PRO A 66 -11.34 -18.37 -10.79
CA PRO A 66 -12.31 -17.38 -11.23
C PRO A 66 -11.95 -15.98 -10.72
N SER A 67 -12.02 -15.00 -11.61
CA SER A 67 -11.69 -13.61 -11.31
C SER A 67 -12.62 -13.07 -10.23
N ARG A 68 -12.06 -12.41 -9.21
CA ARG A 68 -12.77 -11.64 -8.18
C ARG A 68 -12.99 -10.18 -8.60
N GLY A 69 -12.88 -9.87 -9.89
CA GLY A 69 -12.92 -8.50 -10.40
C GLY A 69 -11.65 -7.73 -10.05
N ASP A 70 -11.81 -6.44 -9.75
CA ASP A 70 -10.70 -5.50 -9.54
C ASP A 70 -9.80 -5.89 -8.34
N ILE A 71 -10.27 -6.74 -7.41
CA ILE A 71 -9.45 -7.31 -6.32
C ILE A 71 -8.25 -8.08 -6.85
N ASP A 72 -8.42 -8.81 -7.96
CA ASP A 72 -7.32 -9.60 -8.52
C ASP A 72 -6.30 -8.74 -9.30
N ASP A 73 -6.58 -7.45 -9.53
CA ASP A 73 -5.64 -6.54 -10.18
C ASP A 73 -4.46 -6.18 -9.26
N ALA A 74 -4.55 -6.45 -7.95
CA ALA A 74 -3.42 -6.42 -7.02
C ALA A 74 -2.44 -7.59 -7.21
N LEU A 75 -2.88 -8.71 -7.82
CA LEU A 75 -2.07 -9.93 -7.94
C LEU A 75 -1.17 -9.85 -9.18
N GLY A 76 0.14 -9.79 -8.98
CA GLY A 76 1.16 -9.79 -10.05
C GLY A 76 2.02 -11.06 -10.12
N ASN A 77 1.63 -12.11 -9.40
CA ASN A 77 2.40 -13.33 -9.16
C ASN A 77 3.79 -13.04 -8.59
N PHE A 78 3.88 -12.11 -7.63
CA PHE A 78 5.13 -11.58 -7.05
C PHE A 78 5.22 -11.76 -5.54
N SER A 79 4.54 -12.77 -5.01
CA SER A 79 4.51 -13.09 -3.58
C SER A 79 4.00 -11.93 -2.72
N LEU A 80 2.88 -11.32 -3.14
CA LEU A 80 2.28 -10.16 -2.51
C LEU A 80 2.22 -10.25 -0.97
N THR A 81 1.60 -11.30 -0.42
CA THR A 81 1.48 -11.49 1.04
C THR A 81 2.83 -11.56 1.75
N LEU A 82 3.86 -12.15 1.11
CA LEU A 82 5.20 -12.20 1.71
C LEU A 82 5.79 -10.79 1.87
N VAL A 83 5.70 -9.97 0.83
CA VAL A 83 6.21 -8.58 0.82
C VAL A 83 5.40 -7.71 1.79
N ASP A 84 4.08 -7.80 1.75
CA ASP A 84 3.15 -7.04 2.60
C ASP A 84 3.27 -7.38 4.10
N SER A 85 3.89 -8.53 4.43
CA SER A 85 4.09 -8.97 5.82
C SER A 85 5.46 -8.62 6.40
N LEU A 86 6.40 -8.08 5.62
CA LEU A 86 7.78 -7.86 6.05
C LEU A 86 7.88 -6.91 7.25
N ASP A 87 7.27 -5.74 7.16
CA ASP A 87 7.33 -4.75 8.23
C ASP A 87 6.61 -5.23 9.50
N THR A 88 5.53 -5.99 9.36
CA THR A 88 4.79 -6.58 10.48
C THR A 88 5.66 -7.58 11.23
N LEU A 89 6.42 -8.44 10.55
CA LEU A 89 7.39 -9.33 11.18
C LEU A 89 8.41 -8.53 12.01
N ALA A 90 8.90 -7.41 11.48
CA ALA A 90 9.82 -6.54 12.18
C ALA A 90 9.18 -5.85 13.40
N VAL A 91 7.97 -5.30 13.26
CA VAL A 91 7.23 -4.62 14.33
C VAL A 91 6.89 -5.58 15.48
N LEU A 92 6.57 -6.84 15.17
CA LEU A 92 6.29 -7.87 16.17
C LEU A 92 7.56 -8.43 16.83
N GLY A 93 8.76 -8.03 16.39
CA GLY A 93 10.04 -8.50 16.92
C GLY A 93 10.42 -9.91 16.47
N MET A 94 9.78 -10.42 15.41
CA MET A 94 10.02 -11.75 14.83
C MET A 94 11.21 -11.69 13.87
N PHE A 95 12.39 -11.37 14.39
CA PHE A 95 13.55 -11.02 13.56
C PHE A 95 14.15 -12.20 12.79
N ASP A 96 14.02 -13.44 13.29
CA ASP A 96 14.48 -14.63 12.57
C ASP A 96 13.59 -14.91 11.35
N GLU A 97 12.27 -14.83 11.54
CA GLU A 97 11.29 -14.96 10.47
C GLU A 97 11.36 -13.80 9.48
N PHE A 98 11.57 -12.57 9.95
CA PHE A 98 11.84 -11.41 9.10
C PHE A 98 13.04 -11.65 8.20
N GLU A 99 14.20 -12.03 8.77
CA GLU A 99 15.41 -12.25 7.99
C GLU A 99 15.24 -13.39 6.97
N CYS A 100 14.51 -14.45 7.33
CA CYS A 100 14.13 -15.50 6.40
C CYS A 100 13.23 -14.97 5.26
N ALA A 101 12.19 -14.20 5.59
CA ALA A 101 11.27 -13.62 4.62
C ALA A 101 11.98 -12.67 3.64
N VAL A 102 12.89 -11.83 4.11
CA VAL A 102 13.71 -10.97 3.24
C VAL A 102 14.52 -11.80 2.26
N ARG A 103 15.15 -12.91 2.69
CA ARG A 103 15.84 -13.83 1.76
C ARG A 103 14.89 -14.42 0.72
N GLN A 104 13.70 -14.85 1.13
CA GLN A 104 12.70 -15.40 0.21
C GLN A 104 12.29 -14.36 -0.84
N VAL A 105 12.08 -13.10 -0.45
CA VAL A 105 11.78 -12.00 -1.37
C VAL A 105 12.91 -11.82 -2.38
N VAL A 106 14.16 -11.68 -1.90
CA VAL A 106 15.34 -11.48 -2.76
C VAL A 106 15.54 -12.63 -3.75
N GLN A 107 15.18 -13.85 -3.38
CA GLN A 107 15.36 -15.04 -4.23
C GLN A 107 14.23 -15.27 -5.24
N HIS A 108 12.98 -14.92 -4.91
CA HIS A 108 11.81 -15.36 -5.67
C HIS A 108 11.02 -14.23 -6.34
N VAL A 109 11.18 -12.98 -5.89
CA VAL A 109 10.42 -11.85 -6.43
C VAL A 109 11.12 -11.25 -7.65
N SER A 110 10.36 -11.08 -8.73
CA SER A 110 10.82 -10.43 -9.96
C SER A 110 9.65 -9.68 -10.62
N PHE A 111 9.89 -8.48 -11.11
CA PHE A 111 8.84 -7.67 -11.76
C PHE A 111 8.91 -7.71 -13.29
N ASP A 112 9.85 -8.45 -13.88
CA ASP A 112 9.85 -8.69 -15.33
C ASP A 112 8.84 -9.76 -15.72
N ARG A 113 7.56 -9.39 -15.70
CA ARG A 113 6.42 -10.28 -15.95
C ARG A 113 5.45 -9.65 -16.92
N ASP A 114 4.97 -10.45 -17.88
CA ASP A 114 3.90 -10.06 -18.79
C ASP A 114 2.56 -10.20 -18.07
N VAL A 115 2.26 -9.22 -17.22
CA VAL A 115 1.04 -9.16 -16.42
C VAL A 115 0.62 -7.71 -16.23
N ILE A 116 -0.68 -7.46 -16.36
CA ILE A 116 -1.30 -6.15 -16.12
C ILE A 116 -1.69 -6.06 -14.64
N VAL A 117 -1.18 -5.04 -13.96
CA VAL A 117 -1.43 -4.78 -12.54
C VAL A 117 -2.05 -3.40 -12.32
N SER A 118 -2.74 -3.24 -11.19
CA SER A 118 -3.19 -1.93 -10.70
C SER A 118 -1.99 -1.11 -10.23
N VAL A 119 -1.85 0.12 -10.74
CA VAL A 119 -0.79 1.05 -10.32
C VAL A 119 -0.93 1.38 -8.83
N PHE A 120 -2.17 1.63 -8.40
CA PHE A 120 -2.50 1.97 -7.01
C PHE A 120 -2.17 0.83 -6.04
N GLU A 121 -2.70 -0.37 -6.29
CA GLU A 121 -2.50 -1.52 -5.38
C GLU A 121 -1.03 -1.94 -5.36
N THR A 122 -0.36 -1.94 -6.51
CA THR A 122 1.06 -2.27 -6.61
C THR A 122 1.92 -1.24 -5.89
N ASN A 123 1.56 0.05 -5.92
CA ASN A 123 2.27 1.08 -5.17
C ASN A 123 2.15 0.85 -3.65
N ILE A 124 0.93 0.80 -3.12
CA ILE A 124 0.72 0.80 -1.66
C ILE A 124 1.14 -0.52 -1.01
N ARG A 125 1.04 -1.65 -1.72
CA ARG A 125 1.39 -2.97 -1.17
C ARG A 125 2.83 -3.36 -1.46
N MET A 126 3.23 -3.30 -2.73
CA MET A 126 4.53 -3.82 -3.13
C MET A 126 5.64 -2.80 -2.94
N ILE A 127 5.51 -1.59 -3.49
CA ILE A 127 6.53 -0.55 -3.26
C ILE A 127 6.54 -0.18 -1.78
N GLY A 128 5.37 0.06 -1.17
CA GLY A 128 5.21 0.29 0.26
C GLY A 128 5.84 -0.80 1.12
N GLY A 129 5.49 -2.07 0.90
CA GLY A 129 6.03 -3.20 1.66
C GLY A 129 7.54 -3.42 1.48
N LEU A 130 8.07 -3.21 0.26
CA LEU A 130 9.52 -3.28 0.01
C LEU A 130 10.29 -2.16 0.71
N LEU A 131 9.77 -0.92 0.68
CA LEU A 131 10.37 0.22 1.36
C LEU A 131 10.28 0.08 2.89
N GLY A 132 9.12 -0.35 3.40
CA GLY A 132 8.93 -0.67 4.82
C GLY A 132 9.90 -1.74 5.28
N GLY A 133 9.97 -2.86 4.56
CA GLY A 133 10.94 -3.93 4.81
C GLY A 133 12.39 -3.46 4.73
N HIS A 134 12.76 -2.60 3.76
CA HIS A 134 14.09 -2.02 3.66
C HIS A 134 14.44 -1.19 4.91
N ILE A 135 13.56 -0.26 5.30
CA ILE A 135 13.77 0.60 6.48
C ILE A 135 13.87 -0.25 7.75
N SER A 136 12.99 -1.24 7.91
CA SER A 136 13.04 -2.20 9.02
C SER A 136 14.36 -2.97 9.05
N ALA A 137 14.85 -3.44 7.89
CA ALA A 137 16.12 -4.16 7.82
C ALA A 137 17.31 -3.28 8.24
N LYS A 138 17.38 -2.02 7.78
CA LYS A 138 18.42 -1.07 8.19
C LYS A 138 18.35 -0.76 9.68
N TYR A 139 17.14 -0.56 10.21
CA TYR A 139 16.93 -0.30 11.64
C TYR A 139 17.36 -1.48 12.50
N ILE A 140 16.93 -2.70 12.17
CA ILE A 140 17.31 -3.94 12.89
C ILE A 140 18.83 -4.12 12.85
N ASN A 141 19.46 -3.98 11.69
CA ASN A 141 20.91 -4.09 11.57
C ASN A 141 21.65 -3.04 12.43
N SER A 142 21.17 -1.79 12.50
CA SER A 142 21.77 -0.76 13.36
C SER A 142 21.68 -1.06 14.86
N ARG A 143 20.65 -1.80 15.31
CA ARG A 143 20.46 -2.18 16.71
C ARG A 143 21.09 -3.55 17.03
N HIS A 144 21.21 -4.41 16.04
CA HIS A 144 21.75 -5.76 16.12
C HIS A 144 22.69 -6.05 14.94
N PRO A 145 23.95 -5.56 14.96
CA PRO A 145 24.85 -5.56 13.79
C PRO A 145 25.14 -6.92 13.15
N VAL A 146 24.94 -8.02 13.88
CA VAL A 146 25.11 -9.39 13.36
C VAL A 146 23.94 -9.80 12.45
N ARG A 147 22.72 -9.37 12.77
CA ARG A 147 21.50 -9.68 11.99
C ARG A 147 21.51 -8.92 10.69
N LEU A 148 21.09 -9.56 9.60
CA LEU A 148 21.06 -8.95 8.26
C LEU A 148 22.42 -8.39 7.79
N SER A 149 23.54 -8.89 8.31
CA SER A 149 24.89 -8.43 7.92
C SER A 149 25.21 -8.64 6.43
N TRP A 150 24.50 -9.56 5.79
CA TRP A 150 24.55 -9.85 4.36
C TRP A 150 23.73 -8.88 3.50
N TYR A 151 22.75 -8.17 4.09
CA TYR A 151 21.84 -7.30 3.37
C TYR A 151 22.57 -6.05 2.84
N ARG A 152 22.35 -5.72 1.57
CA ARG A 152 22.97 -4.63 0.81
C ARG A 152 21.92 -3.86 -0.01
N ASP A 153 20.77 -3.61 0.60
CA ASP A 153 19.69 -2.80 0.04
C ASP A 153 18.90 -3.48 -1.09
N GLU A 154 18.88 -4.81 -1.14
CA GLU A 154 18.21 -5.58 -2.19
C GLU A 154 16.70 -5.26 -2.31
N LEU A 155 16.02 -5.01 -1.19
CA LEU A 155 14.60 -4.60 -1.21
C LEU A 155 14.41 -3.20 -1.82
N LEU A 156 15.36 -2.29 -1.61
CA LEU A 156 15.33 -0.96 -2.23
C LEU A 156 15.55 -1.05 -3.74
N VAL A 157 16.45 -1.94 -4.18
CA VAL A 157 16.66 -2.22 -5.61
C VAL A 157 15.38 -2.75 -6.26
N LEU A 158 14.69 -3.68 -5.59
CA LEU A 158 13.40 -4.20 -6.04
C LEU A 158 12.32 -3.10 -6.09
N ALA A 159 12.24 -2.25 -5.06
CA ALA A 159 11.28 -1.14 -5.03
C ALA A 159 11.51 -0.15 -6.18
N HIS A 160 12.79 0.15 -6.47
CA HIS A 160 13.18 1.00 -7.58
C HIS A 160 12.85 0.38 -8.95
N ASP A 161 13.14 -0.91 -9.17
CA ASP A 161 12.77 -1.63 -10.41
C ASP A 161 11.25 -1.60 -10.63
N LEU A 162 10.46 -1.87 -9.58
CA LEU A 162 9.02 -1.82 -9.68
C LEU A 162 8.51 -0.41 -10.00
N ALA A 163 9.01 0.63 -9.32
CA ALA A 163 8.62 2.01 -9.59
C ALA A 163 8.92 2.42 -11.04
N ILE A 164 10.07 2.02 -11.60
CA ILE A 164 10.39 2.25 -13.01
C ILE A 164 9.34 1.62 -13.93
N ARG A 165 8.90 0.40 -13.62
CA ARG A 165 7.87 -0.30 -14.42
C ARG A 165 6.49 0.35 -14.35
N LEU A 166 6.22 1.13 -13.29
CA LEU A 166 4.98 1.90 -13.16
C LEU A 166 5.03 3.26 -13.88
N LEU A 167 6.21 3.82 -14.16
CA LEU A 167 6.37 5.13 -14.81
C LEU A 167 5.58 5.29 -16.14
N PRO A 168 5.48 4.27 -17.02
CA PRO A 168 4.70 4.40 -18.25
C PRO A 168 3.24 4.80 -18.03
N ALA A 169 2.65 4.47 -16.87
CA ALA A 169 1.27 4.84 -16.55
C ALA A 169 1.04 6.35 -16.46
N PHE A 170 2.09 7.13 -16.14
CA PHE A 170 2.00 8.59 -15.99
C PHE A 170 2.09 9.34 -17.32
N ASN A 171 2.27 8.63 -18.44
CA ASN A 171 2.31 9.23 -19.77
C ASN A 171 0.89 9.57 -20.28
N THR A 172 0.23 10.48 -19.56
CA THR A 172 -1.11 11.01 -19.87
C THR A 172 -1.05 12.52 -20.04
N SER A 173 -2.08 13.12 -20.65
CA SER A 173 -2.10 14.57 -20.91
C SER A 173 -2.15 15.40 -19.61
N SER A 174 -2.71 14.87 -18.53
CA SER A 174 -2.73 15.52 -17.22
C SER A 174 -1.49 15.22 -16.36
N GLY A 175 -0.74 14.16 -16.69
CA GLY A 175 0.31 13.61 -15.82
C GLY A 175 -0.23 12.73 -14.69
N LEU A 176 -1.55 12.52 -14.57
CA LEU A 176 -2.11 11.52 -13.67
C LEU A 176 -1.87 10.11 -14.22
N PRO A 177 -1.64 9.10 -13.37
CA PRO A 177 -1.44 7.75 -13.85
C PRO A 177 -2.74 7.13 -14.37
N LEU A 178 -2.61 6.35 -15.45
CA LEU A 178 -3.58 5.32 -15.82
C LEU A 178 -3.76 4.34 -14.65
N PRO A 179 -4.95 3.72 -14.48
CA PRO A 179 -5.19 2.85 -13.34
C PRO A 179 -4.39 1.54 -13.41
N ARG A 180 -3.98 1.11 -14.62
CA ARG A 180 -3.24 -0.14 -14.83
C ARG A 180 -2.07 -0.01 -15.79
N VAL A 181 -1.11 -0.92 -15.64
CA VAL A 181 0.12 -0.99 -16.45
C VAL A 181 0.58 -2.45 -16.56
N ASN A 182 1.15 -2.82 -17.71
CA ASN A 182 1.84 -4.10 -17.89
C ASN A 182 3.28 -3.99 -17.34
N LEU A 183 3.69 -4.88 -16.43
CA LEU A 183 5.00 -4.79 -15.78
C LEU A 183 6.20 -5.03 -16.71
N ARG A 184 6.01 -5.69 -17.86
CA ARG A 184 7.05 -5.89 -18.87
C ARG A 184 6.93 -4.90 -20.03
N HIS A 185 5.71 -4.64 -20.48
CA HIS A 185 5.46 -3.89 -21.72
C HIS A 185 5.01 -2.43 -21.50
N GLY A 186 4.79 -2.00 -20.25
CA GLY A 186 4.26 -0.68 -19.94
C GLY A 186 2.82 -0.53 -20.42
N ILE A 187 2.55 0.48 -21.25
CA ILE A 187 1.22 0.68 -21.87
C ILE A 187 1.21 0.03 -23.25
N ASP A 188 0.76 -1.22 -23.30
CA ASP A 188 0.62 -1.99 -24.54
C ASP A 188 -0.63 -1.58 -25.34
N LEU A 189 -0.82 -2.19 -26.52
CA LEU A 189 -1.98 -1.92 -27.39
C LEU A 189 -3.33 -2.28 -26.75
N THR A 190 -3.34 -3.20 -25.79
CA THR A 190 -4.55 -3.62 -25.08
C THR A 190 -4.99 -2.51 -24.13
N LEU A 191 -4.05 -1.98 -23.34
CA LEU A 191 -4.29 -0.87 -22.43
C LEU A 191 -4.56 0.43 -23.18
N SER A 192 -3.78 0.74 -24.22
CA SER A 192 -3.90 2.01 -24.96
C SER A 192 -5.23 2.17 -25.69
N LYS A 193 -5.89 1.06 -26.05
CA LYS A 193 -7.19 1.07 -26.76
C LYS A 193 -8.39 0.90 -25.82
N SER A 194 -8.15 0.63 -24.55
CA SER A 194 -9.22 0.40 -23.58
C SER A 194 -9.78 1.73 -23.08
N GLU A 195 -11.06 1.98 -23.37
CA GLU A 195 -11.76 3.16 -22.85
C GLU A 195 -11.80 3.19 -21.31
N ARG A 196 -11.75 2.02 -20.66
CA ARG A 196 -11.71 1.93 -19.18
C ARG A 196 -10.45 2.56 -18.60
N GLU A 197 -9.30 2.45 -19.27
CA GLU A 197 -8.02 2.97 -18.75
C GLU A 197 -7.95 4.49 -18.76
N ARG A 198 -8.82 5.16 -19.53
CA ARG A 198 -8.88 6.63 -19.54
C ARG A 198 -9.39 7.21 -18.23
N PHE A 199 -9.93 6.39 -17.33
CA PHE A 199 -10.54 6.82 -16.08
C PHE A 199 -9.76 6.29 -14.88
N THR A 200 -9.45 7.15 -13.92
CA THR A 200 -8.81 6.78 -12.66
C THR A 200 -9.63 7.31 -11.48
N CYS A 201 -9.44 6.73 -10.31
CA CYS A 201 -10.06 7.23 -9.08
C CYS A 201 -9.15 8.25 -8.37
N THR A 202 -9.72 9.13 -7.55
CA THR A 202 -8.96 10.16 -6.82
C THR A 202 -7.93 9.54 -5.88
N ALA A 203 -8.30 8.48 -5.15
CA ALA A 203 -7.35 7.70 -4.36
C ALA A 203 -6.27 7.04 -5.24
N CYS A 204 -6.67 6.47 -6.39
CA CYS A 204 -5.79 5.75 -7.29
C CYS A 204 -4.62 6.62 -7.80
N ALA A 205 -4.93 7.88 -8.15
CA ALA A 205 -3.94 8.83 -8.63
C ALA A 205 -3.30 9.68 -7.52
N GLY A 206 -3.93 9.76 -6.34
CA GLY A 206 -3.53 10.62 -5.23
C GLY A 206 -2.67 9.93 -4.15
N THR A 207 -2.67 8.61 -4.11
CA THR A 207 -2.09 7.80 -3.04
C THR A 207 -0.75 7.19 -3.47
N LEU A 208 0.21 8.08 -3.78
CA LEU A 208 1.52 7.71 -4.35
C LEU A 208 2.70 8.43 -3.68
N ILE A 209 2.47 9.64 -3.14
CA ILE A 209 3.55 10.54 -2.72
C ILE A 209 4.41 9.97 -1.59
N LEU A 210 3.84 9.19 -0.67
CA LEU A 210 4.61 8.67 0.48
C LEU A 210 5.67 7.69 0.02
N GLU A 211 5.30 6.73 -0.84
CA GLU A 211 6.23 5.72 -1.35
C GLU A 211 7.23 6.34 -2.32
N TRP A 212 6.76 7.20 -3.25
CA TRP A 212 7.60 7.76 -4.30
C TRP A 212 8.58 8.82 -3.77
N ALA A 213 8.18 9.62 -2.78
CA ALA A 213 9.09 10.52 -2.08
C ALA A 213 10.10 9.72 -1.25
N THR A 214 9.66 8.71 -0.48
CA THR A 214 10.58 7.84 0.29
C THR A 214 11.61 7.18 -0.61
N LEU A 215 11.19 6.59 -1.74
CA LEU A 215 12.07 6.01 -2.74
C LEU A 215 13.06 7.04 -3.29
N SER A 216 12.59 8.25 -3.61
CA SER A 216 13.45 9.33 -4.11
C SER A 216 14.52 9.73 -3.10
N ARG A 217 14.17 9.88 -1.83
CA ARG A 217 15.12 10.24 -0.76
C ARG A 217 16.14 9.13 -0.50
N LEU A 218 15.72 7.86 -0.56
CA LEU A 218 16.60 6.72 -0.35
C LEU A 218 17.55 6.45 -1.52
N THR A 219 17.11 6.71 -2.76
CA THR A 219 17.90 6.44 -3.98
C THR A 219 18.65 7.66 -4.51
N GLY A 220 18.26 8.87 -4.11
CA GLY A 220 18.73 10.12 -4.69
C GLY A 220 18.10 10.46 -6.05
N ASN A 221 17.21 9.61 -6.58
CA ASN A 221 16.50 9.87 -7.82
C ASN A 221 15.16 10.58 -7.57
N TYR A 222 15.15 11.90 -7.68
CA TYR A 222 13.97 12.73 -7.42
C TYR A 222 12.85 12.65 -8.45
N LEU A 223 13.03 11.88 -9.53
CA LEU A 223 12.00 11.74 -10.57
C LEU A 223 10.69 11.19 -10.00
N PHE A 224 10.76 10.22 -9.07
CA PHE A 224 9.56 9.62 -8.50
C PHE A 224 8.77 10.65 -7.66
N GLU A 225 9.41 11.36 -6.73
CA GLU A 225 8.76 12.39 -5.92
C GLU A 225 8.05 13.43 -6.81
N GLN A 226 8.71 13.86 -7.91
CA GLN A 226 8.14 14.82 -8.85
C GLN A 226 6.87 14.31 -9.56
N TYR A 227 6.82 13.04 -9.97
CA TYR A 227 5.62 12.47 -10.60
C TYR A 227 4.44 12.42 -9.62
N ALA A 228 4.69 11.94 -8.40
CA ALA A 228 3.63 11.81 -7.39
C ALA A 228 3.16 13.18 -6.88
N ASP A 229 4.07 14.13 -6.67
CA ASP A 229 3.74 15.50 -6.25
C ASP A 229 2.92 16.23 -7.32
N ARG A 230 3.30 16.09 -8.60
CA ARG A 230 2.53 16.65 -9.71
C ARG A 230 1.13 16.06 -9.78
N ALA A 231 0.97 14.75 -9.60
CA ALA A 231 -0.33 14.11 -9.60
C ALA A 231 -1.22 14.63 -8.45
N MET A 232 -0.67 14.72 -7.25
CA MET A 232 -1.35 15.26 -6.07
C MET A 232 -1.73 16.74 -6.25
N SER A 233 -0.81 17.58 -6.73
CA SER A 233 -1.06 18.99 -7.01
C SER A 233 -2.11 19.18 -8.11
N TYR A 234 -2.05 18.37 -9.17
CA TYR A 234 -3.05 18.40 -10.24
C TYR A 234 -4.44 18.08 -9.70
N LEU A 235 -4.58 17.04 -8.86
CA LEU A 235 -5.84 16.71 -8.20
C LEU A 235 -6.31 17.86 -7.30
N TRP A 236 -5.41 18.47 -6.53
CA TRP A 236 -5.72 19.61 -5.68
C TRP A 236 -6.36 20.75 -6.48
N ASP A 237 -5.83 21.07 -7.66
CA ASP A 237 -6.36 22.13 -8.52
C ASP A 237 -7.72 21.80 -9.18
N ARG A 238 -8.17 20.55 -9.10
CA ARG A 238 -9.45 20.08 -9.66
C ARG A 238 -10.62 20.07 -8.68
N ARG A 239 -10.42 20.53 -7.44
CA ARG A 239 -11.54 20.74 -6.51
C ARG A 239 -12.64 21.61 -7.12
N HIS A 240 -13.87 21.31 -6.75
CA HIS A 240 -15.01 22.15 -7.10
C HIS A 240 -14.86 23.54 -6.45
N ARG A 241 -14.93 24.60 -7.27
CA ARG A 241 -14.57 25.98 -6.87
C ARG A 241 -15.39 26.54 -5.70
N GLN A 242 -16.63 26.09 -5.52
CA GLN A 242 -17.50 26.61 -4.45
C GLN A 242 -17.46 25.76 -3.19
N SER A 243 -17.43 24.44 -3.34
CA SER A 243 -17.51 23.52 -2.19
C SER A 243 -16.14 23.06 -1.69
N ASN A 244 -15.07 23.28 -2.47
CA ASN A 244 -13.74 22.71 -2.23
C ASN A 244 -13.75 21.18 -2.06
N LEU A 245 -14.71 20.51 -2.71
CA LEU A 245 -14.80 19.05 -2.70
C LEU A 245 -14.19 18.45 -3.96
N MET A 246 -13.72 17.21 -3.83
CA MET A 246 -13.14 16.41 -4.89
C MET A 246 -14.17 15.43 -5.44
N GLY A 247 -14.15 15.17 -6.75
CA GLY A 247 -14.91 14.04 -7.31
C GLY A 247 -14.21 12.71 -7.00
N THR A 248 -14.84 11.60 -7.37
CA THR A 248 -14.31 10.26 -7.12
C THR A 248 -13.59 9.66 -8.32
N ILE A 249 -14.09 9.88 -9.55
CA ILE A 249 -13.50 9.34 -10.79
C ILE A 249 -13.33 10.45 -11.82
N LEU A 250 -12.15 10.53 -12.43
CA LEU A 250 -11.81 11.52 -13.46
C LEU A 250 -11.17 10.89 -14.70
N ASN A 251 -11.31 11.59 -15.82
CA ASN A 251 -10.59 11.26 -17.05
C ASN A 251 -9.14 11.78 -16.97
N VAL A 252 -8.15 10.91 -17.16
CA VAL A 252 -6.71 11.22 -17.06
C VAL A 252 -6.18 12.08 -18.22
N HIS A 253 -6.94 12.27 -19.29
CA HIS A 253 -6.55 13.12 -20.41
C HIS A 253 -7.23 14.50 -20.35
N SER A 254 -8.55 14.53 -20.14
CA SER A 254 -9.29 15.81 -20.08
C SER A 254 -9.24 16.46 -18.69
N GLY A 255 -9.05 15.68 -17.63
CA GLY A 255 -9.16 16.14 -16.25
C GLY A 255 -10.60 16.33 -15.77
N ASP A 256 -11.59 15.91 -16.56
CA ASP A 256 -13.00 16.08 -16.20
C ASP A 256 -13.44 15.00 -15.21
N TRP A 257 -14.20 15.44 -14.20
CA TRP A 257 -14.88 14.55 -13.27
C TRP A 257 -16.03 13.81 -13.96
N ILE A 258 -15.94 12.49 -14.00
CA ILE A 258 -16.98 11.57 -14.50
C ILE A 258 -17.94 11.21 -13.39
N VAL A 259 -17.41 10.91 -12.20
CA VAL A 259 -18.17 10.67 -10.96
C VAL A 259 -17.84 11.80 -10.01
N ARG A 260 -18.83 12.66 -9.74
CA ARG A 260 -18.67 13.96 -9.05
C ARG A 260 -19.03 13.89 -7.58
N GLU A 261 -19.60 12.78 -7.15
CA GLU A 261 -19.88 12.46 -5.76
C GLU A 261 -18.57 12.54 -4.97
N SER A 262 -18.64 13.25 -3.84
CA SER A 262 -17.55 13.42 -2.90
C SER A 262 -17.89 12.66 -1.63
N GLY A 263 -16.87 12.14 -0.96
CA GLY A 263 -17.01 11.47 0.33
C GLY A 263 -15.65 11.21 0.95
N ILE A 264 -15.63 10.35 1.96
CA ILE A 264 -14.42 9.87 2.65
C ILE A 264 -14.28 8.35 2.53
N GLY A 265 -14.99 7.75 1.57
CA GLY A 265 -15.02 6.30 1.36
C GLY A 265 -14.18 5.86 0.17
N ALA A 266 -14.46 4.65 -0.30
CA ALA A 266 -13.71 4.01 -1.39
C ALA A 266 -13.60 4.89 -2.64
N GLY A 267 -12.40 4.95 -3.20
CA GLY A 267 -12.07 5.70 -4.42
C GLY A 267 -11.62 7.14 -4.18
N ILE A 268 -11.69 7.64 -2.94
CA ILE A 268 -11.28 9.01 -2.58
C ILE A 268 -10.60 9.12 -1.21
N ASP A 269 -10.91 8.22 -0.28
CA ASP A 269 -10.37 8.13 1.08
C ASP A 269 -8.88 8.48 1.25
N SER A 270 -8.00 7.65 0.70
CA SER A 270 -6.56 7.67 0.94
C SER A 270 -5.86 8.87 0.33
N TYR A 271 -6.49 9.58 -0.62
CA TYR A 271 -5.99 10.88 -1.08
C TYR A 271 -5.93 11.89 0.07
N TYR A 272 -6.98 11.96 0.90
CA TYR A 272 -7.00 12.87 2.05
C TYR A 272 -5.99 12.44 3.12
N GLU A 273 -5.81 11.13 3.32
CA GLU A 273 -4.77 10.63 4.20
C GLU A 273 -3.38 11.04 3.72
N TYR A 274 -3.11 10.93 2.42
CA TYR A 274 -1.80 11.20 1.84
C TYR A 274 -1.49 12.70 1.84
N LEU A 275 -2.49 13.58 1.70
CA LEU A 275 -2.28 15.02 1.89
C LEU A 275 -1.72 15.31 3.29
N PHE A 276 -2.32 14.75 4.35
CA PHE A 276 -1.86 14.96 5.72
C PHE A 276 -0.52 14.25 5.99
N LYS A 277 -0.40 12.99 5.59
CA LYS A 277 0.82 12.19 5.81
C LYS A 277 2.02 12.76 5.04
N ALA A 278 1.81 13.34 3.86
CA ALA A 278 2.86 13.99 3.09
C ALA A 278 3.40 15.23 3.80
N TYR A 279 2.52 16.06 4.37
CA TYR A 279 2.95 17.18 5.21
C TYR A 279 3.78 16.71 6.41
N VAL A 280 3.38 15.61 7.07
CA VAL A 280 4.15 15.04 8.19
C VAL A 280 5.52 14.51 7.74
N LEU A 281 5.60 13.87 6.56
CA LEU A 281 6.81 13.25 6.04
C LEU A 281 7.79 14.26 5.39
N LEU A 282 7.27 15.26 4.69
CA LEU A 282 8.04 16.13 3.79
C LEU A 282 8.16 17.58 4.27
N GLY A 283 7.31 18.02 5.21
CA GLY A 283 7.21 19.41 5.67
C GLY A 283 6.29 20.27 4.82
#